data_AF-A0A661ISL4-F1
#
_entry.id   AF-A0A661ISL4-F1
#
_cell.length_a   1.000
_cell.length_b   1.000
_cell.length_c   1.000
_cell.angle_alpha   90.00
_cell.angle_beta   90.00
_cell.angle_gamma   90.00
#
_symmetry.space_group_name_H-M   'P 1'
#
loop_
_entity.id
_entity.type
_entity.pdbx_description
1 polymer ?
#
loop_
_entity_poly.entity_id
_entity_poly.type
_entity_poly.pdbx_seq_one_letter_code
_entity_poly.pdbx_strand_id
1 'polypeptide(L)' 'MSKKQDEDKIYYFNIKDKNGFRFSIPYLNPMDGDYVDRYIEYMKLRESNPAKFEKLLSWD' A
#
# COMPACT_ATOMS: atom_id res chain seq x y z
N MET A 1 18.60 2.74 -12.55
CA MET A 1 17.45 1.96 -12.03
C MET A 1 16.23 2.29 -12.88
N SER A 2 15.41 1.29 -13.16
CA SER A 2 14.56 1.20 -14.36
C SER A 2 13.28 2.02 -14.22
N LYS A 3 12.93 2.86 -15.22
CA LYS A 3 11.66 3.64 -15.31
C LYS A 3 10.40 2.86 -14.88
N LYS A 4 10.39 1.55 -15.12
CA LYS A 4 9.31 0.62 -14.78
C LYS A 4 9.04 0.51 -13.27
N GLN A 5 10.08 0.61 -12.44
CA GLN A 5 9.93 0.59 -10.98
C GLN A 5 9.23 1.87 -10.49
N ASP A 6 9.57 3.03 -11.06
CA ASP A 6 8.93 4.29 -10.68
C ASP A 6 7.45 4.35 -11.09
N GLU A 7 7.10 3.83 -12.26
CA GLU A 7 5.71 3.73 -12.73
C GLU A 7 4.86 2.82 -11.85
N ASP A 8 5.37 1.65 -11.45
CA ASP A 8 4.69 0.76 -10.50
C ASP A 8 4.47 1.46 -9.16
N LYS A 9 5.49 2.17 -8.64
CA LYS A 9 5.36 2.89 -7.37
C LYS A 9 4.26 3.94 -7.43
N ILE A 10 4.23 4.71 -8.52
CA ILE A 10 3.19 5.72 -8.77
C ILE A 10 1.81 5.08 -8.87
N TYR A 11 1.69 3.95 -9.57
CA TYR A 11 0.42 3.22 -9.68
C TYR A 11 -0.13 2.84 -8.31
N TYR A 12 0.64 2.09 -7.53
CA TYR A 12 0.20 1.61 -6.21
C TYR A 12 -0.05 2.74 -5.21
N PHE A 13 0.75 3.81 -5.24
CA PHE A 13 0.59 4.97 -4.36
C PHE A 13 -0.66 5.82 -4.67
N ASN A 14 -1.20 5.70 -5.89
CA ASN A 14 -2.41 6.39 -6.33
C ASN A 14 -3.69 5.55 -6.16
N ILE A 15 -3.59 4.27 -5.78
CA ILE A 15 -4.77 3.45 -5.50
C ILE A 15 -5.50 4.03 -4.28
N LYS A 16 -6.80 4.19 -4.43
CA LYS A 16 -7.72 4.69 -3.42
C LYS A 16 -8.82 3.66 -3.13
N ASP A 17 -9.40 3.74 -1.95
CA ASP A 17 -10.59 2.98 -1.58
C ASP A 17 -11.84 3.50 -2.31
N LYS A 18 -13.00 2.87 -2.07
CA LYS A 18 -14.29 3.27 -2.65
C LYS A 18 -14.71 4.70 -2.31
N ASN A 19 -14.14 5.29 -1.26
CA ASN A 19 -14.44 6.63 -0.78
C ASN A 19 -13.41 7.67 -1.29
N GLY A 20 -12.39 7.24 -2.04
CA GLY A 20 -11.35 8.12 -2.57
C GLY A 20 -10.18 8.38 -1.61
N PHE A 21 -10.09 7.67 -0.49
CA PHE A 21 -9.01 7.77 0.49
C PHE A 21 -7.95 6.70 0.28
N ARG A 22 -6.72 6.96 0.75
CA ARG A 22 -5.70 5.91 0.86
C ARG A 22 -6.05 4.97 1.99
N PHE A 23 -5.58 3.73 1.87
CA PHE A 23 -5.74 2.75 2.93
C PHE A 23 -4.91 3.18 4.15
N SER A 24 -5.55 3.22 5.32
CA SER A 24 -4.87 3.43 6.59
C SER A 24 -4.29 2.09 7.06
N ILE A 25 -3.09 1.76 6.60
CA ILE A 25 -2.45 0.48 6.91
C ILE A 25 -1.86 0.54 8.33
N PRO A 26 -2.32 -0.31 9.26
CA PRO A 26 -1.72 -0.41 10.59
C PRO A 26 -0.22 -0.71 10.49
N TYR A 27 0.57 -0.20 11.44
CA TYR A 27 2.03 -0.34 11.50
C TYR A 27 2.84 0.44 10.46
N LEU A 28 2.19 1.21 9.57
CA LEU A 28 2.90 2.21 8.77
C LEU A 28 2.86 3.56 9.47
N ASN A 29 4.03 4.13 9.70
CA ASN A 29 4.18 5.50 10.15
C ASN A 29 4.50 6.39 8.93
N PRO A 30 3.67 7.40 8.61
CA PRO A 30 3.94 8.34 7.51
C PRO A 30 5.24 9.13 7.65
N MET A 31 5.82 9.18 8.84
CA MET A 31 7.10 9.86 9.10
C MET A 31 8.32 8.98 8.80
N ASP A 32 8.13 7.68 8.51
CA ASP A 32 9.23 6.79 8.19
C ASP A 32 9.78 7.10 6.78
N GLY A 33 11.11 7.13 6.64
CA GLY A 33 11.76 7.43 5.35
C GLY A 33 11.48 6.38 4.26
N ASP A 34 11.08 5.17 4.65
CA ASP A 34 10.71 4.06 3.76
C ASP A 34 9.19 3.86 3.65
N TYR A 35 8.38 4.80 4.17
CA TYR A 35 6.91 4.70 4.20
C TYR A 35 6.31 4.36 2.84
N VAL A 36 6.76 5.05 1.77
CA VAL A 36 6.22 4.87 0.42
C VAL A 36 6.48 3.44 -0.07
N ASP A 37 7.68 2.93 0.14
CA ASP A 37 8.06 1.60 -0.33
C ASP A 37 7.28 0.52 0.43
N ARG A 38 7.18 0.64 1.75
CA ARG A 38 6.37 -0.28 2.57
C ARG A 38 4.90 -0.22 2.20
N TYR A 39 4.33 0.97 2.01
CA TYR A 39 2.94 1.13 1.57
C TYR A 39 2.68 0.36 0.28
N ILE A 40 3.58 0.48 -0.70
CA ILE A 40 3.46 -0.21 -1.98
C ILE A 40 3.53 -1.73 -1.82
N GLU A 41 4.39 -2.25 -0.93
CA GLU A 41 4.44 -3.69 -0.62
C GLU A 41 3.11 -4.21 -0.06
N TYR A 42 2.48 -3.45 0.85
CA TYR A 42 1.15 -3.80 1.35
C TYR A 42 0.07 -3.71 0.26
N MET A 43 0.15 -2.74 -0.65
CA MET A 43 -0.77 -2.68 -1.78
C MET A 43 -0.58 -3.85 -2.76
N LYS A 44 0.64 -4.35 -2.96
CA LYS A 44 0.91 -5.59 -3.71
C LYS A 44 0.40 -6.84 -2.98
N LEU A 45 0.43 -6.84 -1.64
CA LEU A 45 -0.19 -7.89 -0.84
C LEU A 45 -1.70 -7.97 -1.08
N ARG A 46 -2.38 -6.83 -1.24
CA ARG A 46 -3.80 -6.80 -1.58
C ARG A 46 -4.13 -7.53 -2.87
N GLU A 47 -3.30 -7.39 -3.90
CA GLU A 47 -3.50 -8.06 -5.19
C GLU A 47 -3.22 -9.56 -5.13
N SER A 48 -2.15 -9.95 -4.43
CA SER A 48 -1.72 -11.35 -4.34
C SER A 48 -2.51 -12.16 -3.30
N ASN A 49 -2.95 -11.53 -2.21
CA ASN A 49 -3.70 -12.17 -1.13
C ASN A 49 -4.64 -11.16 -0.43
N PRO A 50 -5.80 -10.86 -1.04
CA PRO A 50 -6.74 -9.88 -0.50
C PRO A 50 -7.24 -10.27 0.89
N ALA A 51 -7.45 -11.56 1.18
CA ALA A 51 -7.89 -12.02 2.50
C ALA A 51 -6.88 -11.67 3.61
N LYS A 52 -5.57 -11.82 3.33
CA LYS A 52 -4.52 -11.44 4.28
C LYS A 52 -4.42 -9.92 4.45
N PHE A 53 -4.60 -9.16 3.36
CA PHE A 53 -4.64 -7.71 3.42
C PHE A 53 -5.82 -7.19 4.25
N GLU A 54 -7.03 -7.71 4.03
CA GLU A 54 -8.22 -7.35 4.83
C GLU A 54 -8.03 -7.71 6.30
N LYS A 55 -7.45 -8.88 6.61
CA LYS A 55 -7.11 -9.25 8.00
C LYS A 55 -6.13 -8.26 8.64
N LEU A 56 -5.18 -7.74 7.86
CA LEU A 56 -4.22 -6.74 8.35
C LEU A 56 -4.88 -5.38 8.60
N LEU A 57 -5.89 -5.00 7.80
CA LEU A 57 -6.66 -3.78 8.05
C LEU A 57 -7.68 -3.92 9.18
N SER A 58 -8.17 -5.14 9.43
CA SER A 58 -9.21 -5.45 10.41
C SER A 58 -8.66 -5.72 11.82
N TRP A 59 -7.48 -5.20 12.19
CA TRP A 59 -6.95 -5.37 13.55
C TRP A 59 -7.84 -4.67 14.58
N ASP A 60 -8.79 -5.44 15.11
CA ASP A 60 -9.43 -5.34 16.43
C ASP A 60 -8.80 -6.40 17.34
#